data_AF-M1AEF5-F1
#
_entry.id   AF-M1AEF5-F1
#
_cell.length_a   1.000
_cell.length_b   1.000
_cell.length_c   1.000
_cell.angle_alpha   90.00
_cell.angle_beta   90.00
_cell.angle_gamma   90.00
#
_symmetry.space_group_name_H-M   'P 1'
#
loop_
_entity.id
_entity.type
_entity.pdbx_description
1 polymer ?
#
loop_
_entity_poly.entity_id
_entity_poly.type
_entity_poly.pdbx_seq_one_letter_code
_entity_poly.pdbx_strand_id
1 'polypeptide(L)' 'MKGLPDGIIPASHYARGCYFTLSNTKSPFKHLIYPIPEVGGLGVHVTLDLNGQVKFGPDVEWIKGIDDIPSFLNM' A
#
# COMPACT_ATOMS: atom_id res chain seq x y z
N MET A 1 21.23 -28.46 10.81
CA MET A 1 21.50 -27.22 10.05
C MET A 1 21.82 -26.12 11.05
N LYS A 2 22.99 -25.47 10.98
CA LYS A 2 23.25 -24.20 11.67
C LYS A 2 22.63 -23.08 10.82
N GLY A 3 21.84 -22.21 11.43
CA GLY A 3 21.21 -21.06 10.75
C GLY A 3 22.22 -19.98 10.34
N LEU A 4 21.72 -18.91 9.72
CA LEU A 4 22.51 -17.71 9.41
C LEU A 4 22.97 -17.01 10.70
N PRO A 5 24.18 -16.42 10.74
CA PRO A 5 24.64 -15.63 11.88
C PRO A 5 23.72 -14.44 12.16
N ASP A 6 23.38 -14.20 13.43
CA ASP A 6 22.46 -13.12 13.81
C ASP A 6 22.90 -11.72 13.34
N GLY A 7 24.21 -11.48 13.25
CA GLY A 7 24.78 -10.19 12.84
C GLY A 7 24.60 -9.82 11.36
N ILE A 8 24.05 -10.70 10.53
CA ILE A 8 23.75 -10.41 9.11
C ILE A 8 22.25 -10.37 8.80
N ILE A 9 21.40 -10.56 9.81
CA ILE A 9 19.95 -10.48 9.65
C ILE A 9 19.57 -8.99 9.67
N PRO A 10 18.98 -8.43 8.60
CA PRO A 10 18.59 -7.02 8.56
C PRO A 10 17.45 -6.74 9.55
N ALA A 11 17.41 -5.51 10.05
CA ALA A 11 16.32 -5.06 10.92
C ALA A 11 14.98 -5.05 10.15
N SER A 12 13.92 -5.50 10.81
CA SER A 12 12.56 -5.39 10.28
C SER A 12 12.04 -3.97 10.46
N HIS A 13 11.40 -3.44 9.42
CA HIS A 13 10.68 -2.17 9.45
C HIS A 13 9.21 -2.39 9.09
N TYR A 14 8.32 -1.57 9.65
CA TYR A 14 6.89 -1.61 9.33
C TYR A 14 6.56 -0.55 8.29
N ALA A 15 5.93 -0.97 7.19
CA ALA A 15 5.31 -0.11 6.21
C ALA A 15 3.82 -0.47 6.13
N ARG A 16 2.96 0.48 6.51
CA ARG A 16 1.50 0.37 6.34
C ARG A 16 1.13 0.83 4.94
N GLY A 17 0.17 0.13 4.35
CA GLY A 17 -0.46 0.52 3.11
C GLY A 17 -1.98 0.51 3.26
N CYS A 18 -2.62 1.59 2.84
CA CYS A 18 -4.04 1.80 2.95
C CYS A 18 -4.70 1.80 1.57
N TYR A 19 -5.88 1.20 1.51
CA TYR A 19 -6.67 1.07 0.28
C TYR A 19 -7.98 1.81 0.43
N PHE A 20 -8.36 2.55 -0.60
CA PHE A 20 -9.61 3.30 -0.66
C PHE A 20 -10.47 2.76 -1.80
N THR A 21 -11.76 2.56 -1.55
CA THR A 21 -12.70 2.09 -2.58
C THR A 21 -13.49 3.27 -3.12
N LEU A 22 -13.70 3.32 -4.44
CA LEU A 22 -14.59 4.28 -5.07
C LEU A 22 -16.03 3.76 -5.02
N SER A 23 -16.84 4.31 -4.11
CA SER A 23 -18.23 3.91 -3.91
C SER A 23 -19.20 4.69 -4.80
N ASN A 24 -20.39 4.12 -5.02
CA ASN A 24 -21.54 4.77 -5.66
C ASN A 24 -21.30 5.25 -7.11
N THR A 25 -20.34 4.66 -7.81
CA THR A 25 -20.09 4.94 -9.21
C THR A 25 -19.53 3.72 -9.92
N LYS A 26 -19.74 3.66 -11.23
CA LYS A 26 -19.14 2.64 -12.08
C LYS A 26 -17.66 2.98 -12.27
N SER A 27 -16.80 1.96 -12.27
CA SER A 27 -15.39 2.16 -12.60
C SER A 27 -15.22 2.89 -13.94
N PRO A 28 -14.45 3.99 -14.00
CA PRO A 28 -14.06 4.60 -15.27
C PRO A 28 -12.96 3.80 -15.98
N PHE A 29 -12.37 2.80 -15.31
CA PHE A 29 -11.27 1.99 -15.82
C PHE A 29 -11.72 0.57 -16.16
N LYS A 30 -11.11 0.02 -17.21
CA LYS A 30 -11.27 -1.39 -17.64
C LYS A 30 -10.04 -2.24 -17.38
N HIS A 31 -8.94 -1.62 -16.95
CA HIS A 31 -7.64 -2.25 -16.74
C HIS A 31 -7.07 -1.78 -15.40
N LEU A 32 -6.11 -2.56 -14.88
CA LEU A 32 -5.29 -2.12 -13.77
C LEU A 32 -4.34 -1.02 -14.25
N ILE A 33 -4.12 0.01 -13.43
CA ILE A 33 -3.21 1.12 -13.76
C ILE A 33 -2.07 1.14 -12.76
N TYR A 34 -0.85 1.06 -13.29
CA TYR A 34 0.41 1.15 -12.55
C TYR A 34 1.21 2.32 -13.12
N PRO A 35 1.41 3.41 -12.35
CA PRO A 35 2.24 4.51 -12.78
C PRO A 35 3.71 4.08 -12.82
N ILE A 36 4.50 4.78 -13.62
CA ILE A 36 5.96 4.59 -13.64
C ILE A 36 6.51 5.03 -12.28
N PRO A 37 7.38 4.25 -11.64
CA PRO A 37 7.94 4.60 -10.35
C PRO A 37 8.81 5.87 -10.45
N GLU A 38 8.46 6.90 -9.69
CA GLU A 38 9.28 8.08 -9.44
C GLU A 38 9.82 8.05 -8.00
N VAL A 39 10.98 8.68 -7.77
CA VAL A 39 11.59 8.77 -6.44
C VAL A 39 10.68 9.62 -5.54
N GLY A 40 10.03 8.99 -4.57
CA GLY A 40 9.09 9.65 -3.66
C GLY A 40 7.64 9.70 -4.15
N GLY A 41 7.32 9.06 -5.29
CA GLY A 41 5.95 8.96 -5.78
C GLY A 41 5.07 8.12 -4.85
N LEU A 42 3.90 8.65 -4.49
CA LEU A 42 2.83 7.87 -3.88
C LEU A 42 2.37 6.84 -4.92
N GLY A 43 2.91 5.61 -4.83
CA GLY A 43 2.74 4.52 -5.79
C GLY A 43 1.33 3.91 -5.78
N VAL A 44 0.31 4.76 -5.86
CA VAL A 44 -1.09 4.37 -5.83
C VAL A 44 -1.42 3.66 -7.13
N HIS A 45 -1.82 2.40 -7.02
CA HIS A 45 -2.35 1.64 -8.14
C HIS A 45 -3.85 1.77 -8.21
N VAL A 46 -4.38 1.64 -9.42
CA VAL A 46 -5.80 1.42 -9.64
C VAL A 46 -5.99 -0.07 -9.86
N THR A 47 -6.75 -0.70 -8.97
CA THR A 47 -7.16 -2.09 -9.12
C THR A 47 -8.68 -2.18 -9.26
N LEU A 48 -9.12 -3.25 -9.92
CA LEU A 48 -10.54 -3.58 -10.05
C LEU A 48 -10.78 -4.87 -9.28
N ASP A 49 -11.79 -4.88 -8.42
CA ASP A 49 -12.27 -6.14 -7.86
C ASP A 49 -13.05 -6.96 -8.91
N LEU A 50 -13.45 -8.17 -8.56
CA LEU A 50 -14.19 -9.06 -9.48
C LEU A 50 -15.57 -8.52 -9.87
N ASN A 51 -16.12 -7.58 -9.10
CA ASN A 51 -17.38 -6.90 -9.39
C ASN A 51 -17.16 -5.60 -10.20
N GLY A 52 -15.92 -5.29 -10.58
CA GLY A 52 -15.55 -4.10 -11.32
C GLY A 52 -15.54 -2.81 -10.48
N GLN A 53 -15.50 -2.90 -9.15
CA GLN A 53 -15.33 -1.73 -8.29
C GLN A 53 -13.86 -1.33 -8.21
N VAL A 54 -13.61 -0.02 -8.18
CA VAL A 54 -12.25 0.53 -8.14
C VAL A 54 -11.72 0.55 -6.72
N LYS A 55 -10.48 0.09 -6.57
CA LYS A 55 -9.68 0.28 -5.37
C LYS A 55 -8.39 1.02 -5.71
N PHE A 56 -8.12 2.08 -4.97
CA PHE A 56 -6.89 2.85 -5.02
C PHE A 56 -5.96 2.41 -3.90
N GLY A 57 -4.69 2.18 -4.22
CA GLY A 57 -3.65 1.92 -3.24
C GLY A 57 -2.69 0.79 -3.62
N PRO A 58 -1.86 0.33 -2.67
CA PRO A 58 -1.70 0.96 -1.36
C PRO A 58 -0.88 2.25 -1.48
N ASP A 59 -1.06 3.16 -0.54
CA ASP A 59 0.00 4.12 -0.21
C ASP A 59 1.12 3.44 0.58
N VAL A 60 2.16 4.20 0.95
CA VAL A 60 3.24 3.71 1.80
C VAL A 60 3.45 4.68 2.93
N GLU A 61 3.22 4.20 4.15
CA GLU A 61 3.43 4.94 5.39
C GLU A 61 4.34 4.14 6.32
N TRP A 62 5.50 4.69 6.66
CA TRP A 62 6.44 4.07 7.59
C TRP A 62 5.99 4.30 9.02
N ILE A 63 5.76 3.22 9.76
CA ILE A 63 5.27 3.28 11.15
C ILE A 63 6.29 2.70 12.12
N LYS A 64 6.26 3.15 13.37
CA LYS A 64 7.21 2.67 14.40
C LYS A 64 6.79 1.34 15.03
N GLY A 65 5.51 1.03 15.02
CA GLY A 65 4.94 -0.17 15.61
C GLY A 65 3.50 -0.38 15.18
N ILE A 66 2.91 -1.52 15.55
CA ILE A 66 1.57 -1.90 15.08
C ILE A 66 0.43 -1.02 15.63
N ASP A 67 0.68 -0.33 16.74
CA ASP A 67 -0.29 0.55 17.41
C ASP A 67 -0.30 1.98 16.83
N ASP A 68 0.50 2.27 15.79
CA ASP A 68 0.58 3.59 15.18
C ASP A 68 -0.74 3.96 14.47
N ILE A 69 -1.15 5.21 14.55
CA ILE A 69 -2.46 5.68 14.04
C ILE A 69 -2.32 6.09 12.57
N PRO A 70 -3.23 5.69 11.66
CA PRO A 70 -3.24 6.15 10.28
C PRO A 70 -3.27 7.67 10.13
N SER A 71 -2.32 8.25 9.39
CA SER A 71 -2.22 9.70 9.19
C SER A 71 -3.47 10.33 8.57
N PHE A 72 -4.19 9.61 7.71
CA PHE A 72 -5.44 10.12 7.10
C PHE A 72 -6.62 10.23 8.09
N LEU A 73 -6.55 9.63 9.28
CA LEU A 73 -7.56 9.81 10.33
C LEU A 73 -7.39 11.13 11.10
N ASN A 74 -6.29 11.85 10.88
CA ASN A 74 -6.04 13.17 11.48
C ASN A 74 -6.69 14.33 10.68
N MET A 75 -7.55 14.02 9.70
CA MET A 75 -8.34 15.02 8.94
C MET A 75 -9.62 15.43 9.65
#